data_AF-A0A1S2QBU6-F1
#
_entry.id   AF-A0A1S2QBU6-F1
#
_cell.length_a   1.000
_cell.length_b   1.000
_cell.length_c   1.000
_cell.angle_alpha   90.00
_cell.angle_beta   90.00
_cell.angle_gamma   90.00
#
_symmetry.space_group_name_H-M   'P 1'
#
loop_
_entity.id
_entity.type
_entity.pdbx_description
1 polymer ?
#
loop_
_entity_poly.entity_id
_entity_poly.type
_entity_poly.pdbx_seq_one_letter_code
_entity_poly.pdbx_strand_id
1 'polypeptide(L)' 'MTHRTQAREAPREADGAAASRHERFGSLPERIRPQDMVESRPATSPDPARDTYNPDEWLVRYCL' A
#
# COMPACT_ATOMS: atom_id res chain seq x y z
N MET A 1 -30.47 -10.01 8.91
CA MET A 1 -29.75 -10.56 10.07
C MET A 1 -28.62 -9.60 10.43
N THR A 2 -28.89 -8.57 11.26
CA THR A 2 -27.86 -7.61 11.69
C THR A 2 -27.39 -7.98 13.09
N HIS A 3 -26.22 -8.62 13.19
CA HIS A 3 -25.60 -8.89 14.48
C HIS A 3 -24.98 -7.61 15.04
N ARG A 4 -25.70 -6.97 15.97
CA ARG A 4 -25.14 -5.92 16.82
C ARG A 4 -24.31 -6.61 17.91
N THR A 5 -23.00 -6.64 17.75
CA THR A 5 -22.08 -7.04 18.82
C THR A 5 -22.22 -6.04 19.97
N GLN A 6 -22.81 -6.47 21.10
CA GLN A 6 -22.75 -5.70 22.34
C GLN A 6 -21.28 -5.67 22.79
N ALA A 7 -20.75 -4.47 23.05
CA ALA A 7 -19.48 -4.30 23.71
C ALA A 7 -19.59 -4.91 25.11
N ARG A 8 -18.90 -6.02 25.33
CA ARG A 8 -18.85 -6.70 26.63
C ARG A 8 -18.18 -5.75 27.61
N GLU A 9 -18.92 -5.33 28.64
CA GLU A 9 -18.41 -4.44 29.68
C GLU A 9 -17.25 -5.15 30.40
N ALA A 10 -16.04 -4.62 30.23
CA ALA A 10 -14.84 -5.19 30.81
C ALA A 10 -14.80 -4.87 32.32
N PRO A 11 -14.37 -5.82 33.18
CA PRO A 11 -14.24 -5.55 34.61
C PRO A 11 -13.23 -4.40 34.84
N ARG A 12 -13.53 -3.46 35.74
CA ARG A 12 -12.66 -2.31 36.11
C ARG A 12 -11.24 -2.70 36.54
N GLU A 13 -11.03 -3.95 36.97
CA GLU A 13 -9.70 -4.52 37.25
C GLU A 13 -8.79 -4.60 36.01
N ALA A 14 -9.37 -4.57 34.81
CA ALA A 14 -8.65 -4.56 33.54
C ALA A 14 -7.84 -3.28 33.33
N ASP A 15 -8.21 -2.16 33.96
CA ASP A 15 -7.56 -0.86 33.74
C ASP A 15 -6.14 -0.82 34.32
N GLY A 16 -5.92 -1.36 35.52
CA GLY A 16 -4.58 -1.45 36.13
C GLY A 16 -3.65 -2.39 35.33
N ALA A 17 -4.17 -3.55 34.93
CA ALA A 17 -3.42 -4.46 34.07
C ALA A 17 -3.17 -3.89 32.67
N ALA A 18 -4.07 -3.04 32.16
CA ALA A 18 -3.89 -2.31 30.90
C ALA A 18 -2.81 -1.24 31.00
N ALA A 19 -2.74 -0.49 32.11
CA ALA A 19 -1.69 0.49 32.37
C ALA A 19 -0.30 -0.17 32.40
N SER A 20 -0.14 -1.27 33.15
CA SER A 20 1.13 -2.03 33.17
C SER A 20 1.48 -2.67 31.82
N ARG A 21 0.48 -2.97 30.96
CA ARG A 21 0.75 -3.37 29.57
C ARG A 21 1.22 -2.18 28.73
N HIS A 22 0.59 -1.01 28.88
CA HIS A 22 0.95 0.19 28.14
C HIS A 22 2.34 0.70 28.51
N GLU A 23 2.76 0.62 29.78
CA GLU A 23 4.13 0.94 30.19
C GLU A 23 5.17 -0.03 29.60
N ARG A 24 4.84 -1.32 29.51
CA ARG A 24 5.76 -2.35 28.97
C ARG A 24 5.84 -2.34 27.44
N PHE A 25 4.71 -2.11 26.77
CA PHE A 25 4.58 -2.29 25.31
C PHE A 25 4.36 -0.98 24.55
N GLY A 26 4.15 0.14 25.25
CA GLY A 26 3.88 1.44 24.64
C GLY A 26 2.52 1.54 23.96
N SER A 27 2.42 2.52 23.06
CA SER A 27 1.26 2.72 22.20
C SER A 27 1.46 2.06 20.83
N LEU A 28 0.36 1.72 20.17
CA LEU A 28 0.40 1.24 18.80
C LEU A 28 0.91 2.36 17.88
N PRO A 29 1.86 2.10 16.97
CA PRO A 29 2.24 3.07 15.95
C PRO A 29 1.06 3.50 15.09
N GLU A 30 1.23 4.62 14.38
CA GLU A 30 0.23 5.06 13.42
C GLU A 30 -0.06 3.98 12.38
N ARG A 31 -1.34 3.84 12.01
CA ARG A 31 -1.75 2.85 11.02
C ARG A 31 -1.22 3.24 9.64
N ILE A 32 -0.48 2.33 9.03
CA ILE A 32 0.00 2.47 7.65
C ILE A 32 -1.20 2.48 6.70
N ARG A 33 -1.19 3.37 5.71
CA ARG A 33 -2.26 3.42 4.72
C ARG A 33 -2.13 2.20 3.79
N PRO A 34 -3.23 1.56 3.36
CA PRO A 34 -3.15 0.37 2.51
C PRO A 34 -2.32 0.56 1.23
N GLN A 35 -2.34 1.75 0.64
CA GLN A 35 -1.54 2.07 -0.55
C GLN A 35 -0.03 2.04 -0.30
N ASP A 36 0.42 2.30 0.92
CA ASP A 36 1.84 2.30 1.27
C ASP A 36 2.34 0.89 1.59
N MET A 37 1.43 -0.09 1.65
CA MET A 37 1.74 -1.51 1.89
C MET A 37 2.03 -2.27 0.59
N VAL A 38 1.86 -1.64 -0.58
CA VAL A 38 1.98 -2.30 -1.90
C VAL A 38 2.96 -1.55 -2.80
N GLU A 39 3.80 -2.30 -3.52
CA GLU A 39 4.69 -1.77 -4.54
C GLU A 39 4.15 -2.15 -5.93
N SER A 40 4.05 -1.17 -6.84
CA SER A 40 3.62 -1.43 -8.22
C SER A 40 4.83 -1.66 -9.13
N ARG A 41 4.83 -2.79 -9.84
CA ARG A 41 5.87 -3.13 -10.83
C ARG A 41 5.23 -3.43 -12.19
N PRO A 42 5.90 -3.09 -13.31
CA PRO A 42 5.44 -3.48 -14.64
C PRO A 42 5.31 -5.01 -14.74
N ALA A 43 4.21 -5.49 -15.32
CA ALA A 43 3.98 -6.92 -15.51
C ALA A 43 4.91 -7.54 -16.57
N THR A 44 5.37 -6.73 -17.53
CA THR A 44 6.28 -7.13 -18.59
C THR A 44 7.42 -6.13 -18.71
N SER A 45 8.56 -6.57 -19.25
CA SER A 45 9.61 -5.64 -19.66
C SER A 45 9.04 -4.62 -20.65
N PRO A 46 9.36 -3.33 -20.53
CA PRO A 46 9.05 -2.34 -21.57
C PRO A 46 9.63 -2.80 -22.91
N ASP A 47 8.85 -2.66 -23.99
CA ASP A 47 9.31 -2.97 -25.34
C ASP A 47 10.29 -1.88 -25.80
N PRO A 48 11.57 -2.21 -26.07
CA PRO A 48 12.55 -1.23 -26.52
C PRO A 48 12.22 -0.62 -27.90
N ALA A 49 11.47 -1.33 -28.75
CA ALA A 49 11.09 -0.81 -30.06
C ALA A 49 10.00 0.28 -29.98
N ARG A 50 9.24 0.33 -28.89
CA ARG A 50 8.13 1.28 -28.71
C ARG A 50 8.60 2.73 -28.75
N ASP A 51 9.77 3.01 -28.20
CA ASP A 51 10.33 4.37 -28.13
C ASP A 51 11.37 4.66 -29.23
N THR A 52 11.59 3.71 -30.16
CA THR A 52 12.60 3.80 -31.23
C THR A 52 12.05 4.42 -32.53
N TYR A 53 10.79 4.87 -32.55
CA TYR A 53 10.20 5.48 -33.75
C TYR A 53 10.94 6.76 -34.17
N ASN A 54 11.54 6.74 -35.37
CA ASN A 54 12.18 7.90 -35.97
C ASN A 54 11.36 8.38 -37.18
N PRO A 55 10.69 9.55 -37.09
CA PRO A 55 9.92 10.09 -38.20
C PRO A 55 10.78 10.59 -39.36
N ASP A 56 12.10 10.63 -39.28
CA ASP A 56 12.95 11.08 -40.40
C ASP A 56 13.43 9.92 -41.28
N GLU A 57 13.19 8.66 -40.87
CA GLU A 57 13.67 7.49 -41.61
C GLU A 57 13.02 7.36 -43.00
N TRP A 58 11.77 7.80 -43.17
CA TRP A 58 11.09 7.78 -44.48
C TRP A 58 11.69 8.79 -45.46
N LEU A 59 12.18 9.94 -44.98
CA LEU A 59 12.82 10.95 -45.80
C LEU A 59 14.12 10.41 -46.42
N VAL A 60 14.94 9.73 -45.62
CA VAL A 60 16.20 9.14 -46.09
C VAL A 60 15.98 7.98 -47.07
N ARG A 61 14.95 7.15 -46.84
CA ARG A 61 14.72 5.93 -47.63
C ARG A 61 13.99 6.17 -48.95
N TYR A 62 13.19 7.23 -49.07
CA TYR A 62 12.32 7.44 -50.23
C TYR A 62 12.44 8.80 -50.93
N CYS A 63 13.21 9.75 -50.39
CA CYS A 63 13.33 11.10 -50.95
C CYS A 63 14.74 11.47 -51.41
N LEU A 64 15.67 10.50 -51.49
CA LEU A 64 17.03 10.64 -52.06
C LEU A 64 17.14 9.95 -53.43
#